data_AF-R7Z2P0-F1
#
_entry.id   AF-R7Z2P0-F1
#
_cell.length_a   1.000
_cell.length_b   1.000
_cell.length_c   1.000
_cell.angle_alpha   90.00
_cell.angle_beta   90.00
_cell.angle_gamma   90.00
#
_symmetry.space_group_name_H-M   'P 1'
#
loop_
_entity.id
_entity.type
_entity.pdbx_description
1 polymer ?
#
loop_
_entity_poly.entity_id
_entity_poly.type
_entity_poly.pdbx_seq_one_letter_code
_entity_poly.pdbx_strand_id
1 'polypeptide(L)'
;MTNVALDMFLAEDEAAANSTTDATHEIMIWQAAYGGLEPIGWGTLAHDYAPALEVGKTTYTLSHGYNGNNQSVYTWMPSTNLTSINIDVAPFIHYLWRKEYLAGELYLGLMQFGSEAVHSAEGQNITFTAKSVFMDIQKGEPRAGSAAGAPRPALGILGAALLVVACVGLW
;
A
#
# COMPACT_ATOMS: atom_id res chain seq x y z
N MET A 1 -21.14 4.64 -3.98
CA MET A 1 -19.71 4.31 -3.98
C MET A 1 -19.05 4.95 -2.77
N THR A 2 -18.29 4.17 -2.00
CA THR A 2 -17.50 4.66 -0.86
C THR A 2 -16.37 3.68 -0.58
N ASN A 3 -15.27 4.14 0.00
CA ASN A 3 -14.32 3.27 0.68
C ASN A 3 -14.41 3.44 2.21
N VAL A 4 -13.62 2.65 2.92
CA VAL A 4 -13.22 2.86 4.31
C VAL A 4 -11.69 2.75 4.32
N ALA A 5 -10.99 3.75 4.84
CA ALA A 5 -9.54 3.85 4.73
C ALA A 5 -8.90 4.46 5.98
N LEU A 6 -7.62 4.11 6.18
CA LEU A 6 -6.67 4.89 6.97
C LEU A 6 -5.83 5.71 5.98
N ASP A 7 -5.86 7.03 6.11
CA ASP A 7 -5.09 7.96 5.30
C ASP A 7 -3.94 8.54 6.13
N MET A 8 -2.78 8.65 5.51
CA MET A 8 -1.54 9.11 6.12
C MET A 8 -0.88 10.14 5.20
N PHE A 9 -0.67 11.35 5.69
CA PHE A 9 -0.13 12.46 4.91
C PHE A 9 1.33 12.74 5.28
N LEU A 10 2.17 12.89 4.26
CA LEU A 10 3.60 13.05 4.42
C LEU A 10 4.17 14.18 3.57
N ALA A 11 5.17 14.87 4.11
CA ALA A 11 5.95 15.89 3.40
C ALA A 11 7.32 16.09 4.05
N GLU A 12 8.24 16.73 3.33
CA GLU A 12 9.54 17.15 3.87
C GLU A 12 9.41 18.29 4.90
N ASP A 13 8.34 19.08 4.81
CA ASP A 13 8.01 20.12 5.78
C ASP A 13 6.95 19.61 6.76
N GLU A 14 7.18 19.82 8.06
CA GLU A 14 6.31 19.33 9.12
C GLU A 14 4.91 19.98 9.08
N ALA A 15 4.82 21.27 8.72
CA ALA A 15 3.53 21.95 8.64
C ALA A 15 2.73 21.45 7.43
N ALA A 16 3.39 21.25 6.28
CA ALA A 16 2.79 20.64 5.11
C ALA A 16 2.33 19.20 5.37
N ALA A 17 3.10 18.40 6.10
CA ALA A 17 2.73 17.02 6.47
C ALA A 17 1.46 16.94 7.35
N ASN A 18 1.11 18.04 8.04
CA ASN A 18 -0.12 18.17 8.83
C ASN A 18 -1.32 18.72 8.03
N SER A 19 -1.19 18.88 6.72
CA SER A 19 -2.23 19.41 5.82
C SER A 19 -2.68 18.33 4.83
N THR A 20 -3.99 18.12 4.71
CA THR A 20 -4.55 17.20 3.71
C THR A 20 -4.40 17.73 2.28
N THR A 21 -4.11 19.03 2.09
CA THR A 21 -3.93 19.64 0.78
C THR A 21 -2.47 19.88 0.42
N ASP A 22 -1.65 20.27 1.39
CA ASP A 22 -0.27 20.73 1.12
C ASP A 22 0.76 19.60 1.28
N ALA A 23 0.40 18.50 1.93
CA ALA A 23 1.27 17.32 1.99
C ALA A 23 1.65 16.87 0.58
N THR A 24 2.88 16.42 0.36
CA THR A 24 3.33 16.01 -0.98
C THR A 24 2.97 14.56 -1.32
N HIS A 25 2.72 13.76 -0.28
CA HIS A 25 2.39 12.35 -0.41
C HIS A 25 1.20 11.98 0.47
N GLU A 26 0.46 11.00 0.00
CA GLU A 26 -0.64 10.37 0.71
C GLU A 26 -0.47 8.86 0.63
N ILE A 27 -0.55 8.17 1.77
CA ILE A 27 -0.58 6.71 1.82
C ILE A 27 -1.93 6.32 2.40
N MET A 28 -2.68 5.55 1.63
CA MET A 28 -3.98 5.05 2.03
C MET A 28 -3.91 3.55 2.25
N ILE A 29 -4.37 3.08 3.40
CA ILE A 29 -4.61 1.65 3.65
C ILE A 29 -6.11 1.43 3.62
N TRP A 30 -6.62 0.90 2.51
CA TRP A 30 -8.04 0.63 2.41
C TRP A 30 -8.41 -0.58 3.25
N GLN A 31 -9.53 -0.47 3.95
CA GLN A 31 -10.18 -1.56 4.66
C GLN A 31 -11.26 -2.20 3.78
N ALA A 32 -12.00 -1.39 3.01
CA ALA A 32 -13.07 -1.86 2.13
C ALA A 32 -13.37 -0.84 1.04
N ALA A 33 -13.92 -1.31 -0.08
CA ALA A 33 -14.49 -0.49 -1.14
C ALA A 33 -15.86 -1.04 -1.57
N TYR A 34 -16.84 -0.15 -1.74
CA TYR A 34 -18.22 -0.50 -2.08
C TYR A 34 -18.70 0.26 -3.31
N GLY A 35 -19.44 -0.43 -4.17
CA GLY A 35 -20.03 0.14 -5.39
C GLY A 35 -19.06 0.28 -6.56
N GLY A 36 -17.97 -0.51 -6.58
CA GLY A 36 -17.00 -0.47 -7.68
C GLY A 36 -16.07 0.74 -7.63
N LEU A 37 -15.87 1.34 -6.45
CA LEU A 37 -14.87 2.38 -6.27
C LEU A 37 -13.47 1.76 -6.38
N GLU A 38 -12.60 2.40 -7.16
CA GLU A 38 -11.23 1.99 -7.41
C GLU A 38 -10.26 3.05 -6.89
N PRO A 39 -9.06 2.66 -6.42
CA PRO A 39 -8.08 3.61 -5.92
C PRO A 39 -7.50 4.49 -7.03
N ILE A 40 -6.89 5.61 -6.63
CA ILE A 40 -6.16 6.46 -7.57
C ILE A 40 -5.04 5.65 -8.23
N GLY A 41 -4.93 5.78 -9.55
CA GLY A 41 -3.95 5.05 -10.35
C GLY A 41 -4.29 3.57 -10.58
N TRP A 42 -5.50 3.13 -10.24
CA TRP A 42 -5.94 1.77 -10.53
C TRP A 42 -5.78 1.43 -12.02
N GLY A 43 -5.28 0.23 -12.31
CA GLY A 43 -5.07 -0.26 -13.67
C GLY A 43 -3.89 0.39 -14.43
N THR A 44 -3.18 1.37 -13.86
CA THR A 44 -1.98 1.95 -14.48
C THR A 44 -0.80 0.97 -14.45
N LEU A 45 -0.72 0.16 -13.39
CA LEU A 45 0.05 -1.07 -13.35
C LEU A 45 -0.92 -2.20 -13.73
N ALA A 46 -0.55 -3.03 -14.71
CA ALA A 46 -1.32 -4.24 -14.99
C ALA A 46 -1.43 -5.05 -13.69
N HIS A 47 -2.66 -5.44 -13.33
CA HIS A 47 -3.00 -5.99 -12.01
C HIS A 47 -2.08 -7.13 -11.57
N ASP A 48 -1.64 -7.96 -12.53
CA ASP A 48 -0.73 -9.09 -12.31
C ASP A 48 0.70 -8.69 -11.91
N TYR A 49 1.08 -7.43 -12.14
CA TYR A 49 2.40 -6.87 -11.82
C TYR A 49 2.33 -5.85 -10.68
N ALA A 50 1.13 -5.52 -10.19
CA ALA A 50 0.98 -4.63 -9.07
C ALA A 50 1.62 -5.28 -7.83
N PRO A 51 2.52 -4.58 -7.11
CA PRO A 51 3.14 -5.13 -5.91
C PRO A 51 2.10 -5.57 -4.89
N ALA A 52 2.34 -6.73 -4.27
CA ALA A 52 1.48 -7.26 -3.24
C ALA A 52 2.26 -7.54 -1.94
N LEU A 53 1.61 -7.32 -0.80
CA LEU A 53 2.14 -7.62 0.53
C LEU A 53 1.08 -8.35 1.36
N GLU A 54 1.46 -9.47 1.98
CA GLU A 54 0.61 -10.13 2.97
C GLU A 54 0.86 -9.52 4.35
N VAL A 55 -0.17 -8.92 4.94
CA VAL A 55 -0.12 -8.36 6.30
C VAL A 55 -1.25 -8.97 7.11
N GLY A 56 -0.90 -9.64 8.19
CA GLY A 56 -1.84 -10.47 8.95
C GLY A 56 -2.25 -11.71 8.16
N LYS A 57 -3.50 -11.75 7.66
CA LYS A 57 -4.04 -12.84 6.82
C LYS A 57 -4.67 -12.32 5.53
N THR A 58 -4.35 -11.08 5.18
CA THR A 58 -4.92 -10.40 4.02
C THR A 58 -3.78 -9.98 3.11
N THR A 59 -3.93 -10.27 1.83
CA THR A 59 -3.05 -9.75 0.79
C THR A 59 -3.53 -8.37 0.40
N TYR A 60 -2.62 -7.41 0.36
CA TYR A 60 -2.88 -6.06 -0.11
C TYR A 60 -2.09 -5.79 -1.39
N THR A 61 -2.74 -5.19 -2.37
CA THR A 61 -2.14 -4.79 -3.64
C THR A 61 -1.95 -3.28 -3.69
N LEU A 62 -0.78 -2.83 -4.14
CA LEU A 62 -0.44 -1.41 -4.26
C LEU A 62 -0.98 -0.82 -5.57
N SER A 63 -1.65 0.33 -5.45
CA SER A 63 -1.97 1.25 -6.54
C SER A 63 -1.22 2.58 -6.32
N HIS A 64 -0.86 3.26 -7.41
CA HIS A 64 -0.15 4.54 -7.35
C HIS A 64 -0.62 5.50 -8.44
N GLY A 65 -0.84 6.76 -8.07
CA GLY A 65 -1.11 7.84 -9.01
C GLY A 65 -1.06 9.21 -8.33
N TYR A 66 -1.53 10.24 -9.03
CA TYR A 66 -1.59 11.60 -8.51
C TYR A 66 -3.03 12.06 -8.36
N ASN A 67 -3.36 12.72 -7.25
CA ASN A 67 -4.67 13.30 -7.02
C ASN A 67 -4.77 14.74 -7.56
N GLY A 68 -5.92 15.39 -7.36
CA GLY A 68 -6.18 16.76 -7.83
C GLY A 68 -5.31 17.84 -7.17
N ASN A 69 -4.70 17.54 -6.00
CA ASN A 69 -3.76 18.41 -5.31
C ASN A 69 -2.31 18.16 -5.75
N ASN A 70 -2.09 17.33 -6.77
CA ASN A 70 -0.77 16.91 -7.25
C ASN A 70 0.06 16.17 -6.19
N GLN A 71 -0.61 15.50 -5.25
CA GLN A 71 0.01 14.65 -4.24
C GLN A 71 0.26 13.26 -4.84
N SER A 72 1.39 12.65 -4.52
CA SER A 72 1.67 11.26 -4.89
C SER A 72 0.91 10.32 -3.95
N VAL A 73 -0.12 9.64 -4.45
CA VAL A 73 -1.02 8.79 -3.66
C VAL A 73 -0.67 7.32 -3.84
N TYR A 74 -0.39 6.64 -2.73
CA TYR A 74 -0.14 5.21 -2.66
C TYR A 74 -1.27 4.51 -1.92
N THR A 75 -2.04 3.66 -2.60
CA THR A 75 -3.15 2.95 -1.97
C THR A 75 -2.87 1.46 -1.87
N TRP A 76 -2.90 0.91 -0.65
CA TRP A 76 -2.88 -0.52 -0.39
C TRP A 76 -4.31 -1.05 -0.29
N MET A 77 -4.74 -1.80 -1.30
CA MET A 77 -6.10 -2.33 -1.39
C MET A 77 -6.14 -3.80 -0.96
N PRO A 78 -7.02 -4.19 -0.02
CA PRO A 78 -7.11 -5.57 0.44
C PRO A 78 -7.75 -6.45 -0.65
N SER A 79 -7.36 -7.72 -0.68
CA SER A 79 -7.92 -8.72 -1.60
C SER A 79 -9.43 -8.94 -1.44
N THR A 80 -9.99 -8.55 -0.28
CA THR A 80 -11.40 -8.65 0.07
C THR A 80 -11.79 -7.53 1.04
N ASN A 81 -13.03 -7.06 1.00
CA ASN A 81 -13.54 -6.10 1.99
C ASN A 81 -13.49 -6.67 3.40
N LEU A 82 -12.98 -5.86 4.33
CA LEU A 82 -12.87 -6.20 5.75
C LEU A 82 -13.82 -5.34 6.58
N THR A 83 -14.44 -5.93 7.60
CA THR A 83 -15.28 -5.20 8.58
C THR A 83 -14.53 -4.85 9.85
N SER A 84 -13.33 -5.40 10.03
CA SER A 84 -12.43 -5.14 11.15
C SER A 84 -11.00 -5.40 10.72
N ILE A 85 -10.07 -4.54 11.17
CA ILE A 85 -8.63 -4.72 11.04
C ILE A 85 -7.98 -4.54 12.41
N ASN A 86 -6.95 -5.35 12.67
CA ASN A 86 -6.04 -5.18 13.79
C ASN A 86 -4.66 -5.60 13.29
N ILE A 87 -3.94 -4.63 12.71
CA ILE A 87 -2.71 -4.86 11.97
C ILE A 87 -1.66 -3.79 12.31
N ASP A 88 -0.39 -4.18 12.20
CA ASP A 88 0.71 -3.24 12.10
C ASP A 88 0.78 -2.73 10.65
N VAL A 89 0.66 -1.41 10.46
CA VAL A 89 0.69 -0.78 9.13
C VAL A 89 2.11 -0.38 8.69
N ALA A 90 3.10 -0.43 9.58
CA ALA A 90 4.49 -0.09 9.26
C ALA A 90 5.08 -0.90 8.08
N PRO A 91 4.75 -2.19 7.85
CA PRO A 91 5.23 -2.94 6.70
C PRO A 91 4.91 -2.29 5.35
N PHE A 92 3.76 -1.61 5.21
CA PHE A 92 3.38 -0.90 4.00
C PHE A 92 4.29 0.30 3.73
N ILE A 93 4.52 1.12 4.76
CA ILE A 93 5.38 2.30 4.68
C ILE A 93 6.82 1.89 4.39
N HIS A 94 7.32 0.86 5.10
CA HIS A 94 8.66 0.33 4.86
C HIS A 94 8.82 -0.26 3.45
N TYR A 95 7.77 -0.86 2.88
CA TYR A 95 7.82 -1.33 1.50
C TYR A 95 8.06 -0.16 0.55
N LEU A 96 7.28 0.92 0.69
CA LEU A 96 7.41 2.11 -0.16
C LEU A 96 8.79 2.73 -0.05
N TRP A 97 9.32 2.89 1.16
CA TRP A 97 10.68 3.37 1.38
C TRP A 97 11.76 2.47 0.76
N ARG A 98 11.71 1.14 1.00
CA ARG A 98 12.71 0.20 0.46
C ARG A 98 12.70 0.10 -1.07
N LYS A 99 11.58 0.44 -1.69
CA LYS A 99 11.42 0.46 -3.15
C LYS A 99 11.62 1.86 -3.75
N GLU A 100 12.11 2.80 -2.94
CA GLU A 100 12.43 4.17 -3.35
C GLU A 100 11.21 4.94 -3.87
N TYR A 101 10.00 4.54 -3.45
CA TYR A 101 8.77 5.30 -3.68
C TYR A 101 8.62 6.47 -2.69
N LEU A 102 9.28 6.39 -1.53
CA LEU A 102 9.30 7.43 -0.50
C LEU A 102 10.74 7.70 -0.07
N ALA A 103 11.08 8.98 0.08
CA ALA A 103 12.32 9.40 0.70
C ALA A 103 12.30 9.14 2.22
N GLY A 104 13.48 8.94 2.82
CA GLY A 104 13.62 8.63 4.25
C GLY A 104 13.42 9.84 5.17
N GLU A 105 13.53 11.05 4.63
CA GLU A 105 13.43 12.33 5.36
C GLU A 105 12.00 12.89 5.48
N LEU A 106 10.99 12.22 4.95
CA LEU A 106 9.60 12.69 5.04
C LEU A 106 9.05 12.61 6.47
N TYR A 107 8.36 13.65 6.91
CA TYR A 107 7.55 13.65 8.11
C TYR A 107 6.20 12.97 7.82
N LEU A 108 5.77 12.07 8.70
CA LEU A 108 4.39 11.62 8.79
C LEU A 108 3.65 12.53 9.77
N GLY A 109 2.81 13.44 9.27
CA GLY A 109 2.19 14.49 10.08
C GLY A 109 0.78 14.16 10.50
N LEU A 110 -0.10 13.86 9.54
CA LEU A 110 -1.52 13.63 9.80
C LEU A 110 -1.92 12.18 9.47
N MET A 111 -2.69 11.58 10.37
CA MET A 111 -3.34 10.28 10.14
C MET A 111 -4.83 10.34 10.44
N GLN A 112 -5.65 9.79 9.54
CA GLN A 112 -7.10 9.87 9.60
C GLN A 112 -7.71 8.51 9.26
N PHE A 113 -8.73 8.09 10.01
CA PHE A 113 -9.49 6.88 9.71
C PHE A 113 -10.94 7.24 9.47
N GLY A 114 -11.51 6.79 8.36
CA GLY A 114 -12.87 7.15 7.99
C GLY A 114 -13.36 6.48 6.72
N SER A 115 -14.33 7.13 6.08
CA SER A 115 -14.93 6.70 4.82
C SER A 115 -14.98 7.88 3.85
N GLU A 116 -14.56 7.67 2.60
CA GLU A 116 -14.70 8.65 1.54
C GLU A 116 -15.92 8.32 0.68
N ALA A 117 -17.03 9.01 0.97
CA ALA A 117 -18.30 8.78 0.29
C ALA A 117 -18.38 9.62 -1.00
N VAL A 118 -18.59 8.97 -2.14
CA VAL A 118 -18.80 9.64 -3.43
C VAL A 118 -20.28 9.89 -3.67
N HIS A 119 -21.11 8.84 -3.60
CA HIS A 119 -22.57 8.92 -3.73
C HIS A 119 -23.26 7.66 -3.20
N SER A 120 -24.57 7.73 -2.94
CA SER A 120 -25.44 6.57 -2.70
C SER A 120 -26.37 6.33 -3.90
N ALA A 121 -27.04 5.17 -3.93
CA ALA A 121 -28.11 4.96 -4.90
C ALA A 121 -29.28 5.93 -4.63
N GLU A 122 -30.05 6.25 -5.67
CA GLU A 122 -31.18 7.18 -5.58
C GLU A 122 -32.16 6.78 -4.46
N GLY A 123 -32.50 7.73 -3.61
CA GLY A 123 -33.42 7.52 -2.48
C GLY A 123 -32.87 6.62 -1.36
N GLN A 124 -31.57 6.27 -1.38
CA GLN A 124 -30.95 5.43 -0.35
C GLN A 124 -29.97 6.23 0.51
N ASN A 125 -29.99 5.97 1.81
CA ASN A 125 -28.99 6.49 2.74
C ASN A 125 -27.96 5.40 3.06
N ILE A 126 -26.69 5.82 3.21
CA ILE A 126 -25.61 4.95 3.66
C ILE A 126 -25.13 5.47 5.01
N THR A 127 -24.94 4.57 5.96
CA THR A 127 -24.40 4.90 7.28
C THR A 127 -23.09 4.15 7.48
N PHE A 128 -22.01 4.90 7.66
CA PHE A 128 -20.75 4.37 8.17
C PHE A 128 -20.79 4.40 9.70
N THR A 129 -20.28 3.34 10.35
CA THR A 129 -20.20 3.27 11.81
C THR A 129 -18.90 2.60 12.22
N ALA A 130 -18.06 3.35 12.92
CA ALA A 130 -16.87 2.83 13.56
C ALA A 130 -17.17 2.55 15.04
N LYS A 131 -17.27 1.27 15.43
CA LYS A 131 -17.65 0.89 16.80
C LYS A 131 -16.50 1.06 17.81
N SER A 132 -15.28 0.83 17.36
CA SER A 132 -14.06 0.96 18.16
C SER A 132 -12.92 1.30 17.22
N VAL A 133 -12.20 2.38 17.54
CA VAL A 133 -11.03 2.82 16.80
C VAL A 133 -9.93 3.07 17.83
N PHE A 134 -8.79 2.44 17.60
CA PHE A 134 -7.60 2.61 18.42
C PHE A 134 -6.38 2.62 17.49
N MET A 135 -5.47 3.55 17.72
CA MET A 135 -4.21 3.67 17.01
C MET A 135 -3.12 3.90 18.05
N ASP A 136 -2.04 3.13 17.95
CA ASP A 136 -0.83 3.32 18.74
C ASP A 136 0.32 3.60 17.77
N ILE A 137 1.01 4.72 18.01
CA ILE A 137 2.06 5.22 17.13
C ILE A 137 3.34 5.22 17.93
N GLN A 138 4.28 4.41 17.49
CA GLN A 138 5.59 4.31 18.11
C GLN A 138 6.63 4.70 17.07
N LYS A 139 7.66 5.43 17.51
CA LYS A 139 8.83 5.67 16.67
C LYS A 139 9.45 4.31 16.34
N GLY A 140 9.38 3.94 15.06
CA GLY A 140 10.03 2.74 14.54
C GLY A 140 11.46 3.03 14.11
N GLU A 141 12.26 1.96 14.01
CA GLU A 141 13.50 1.97 13.23
C GLU A 141 13.22 1.31 11.87
N PRO A 142 13.69 1.88 10.74
CA PRO A 142 13.50 1.28 9.43
C PRO A 142 14.04 -0.16 9.41
N ARG A 143 13.15 -1.14 9.21
CA ARG A 143 13.55 -2.56 9.16
C ARG A 143 13.81 -3.00 7.72
N ALA A 144 15.00 -3.56 7.49
CA ALA A 144 15.23 -4.42 6.33
C ALA A 144 14.19 -5.55 6.36
N GLY A 145 13.51 -5.81 5.24
CA GLY A 145 12.33 -6.68 5.23
C GLY A 145 12.63 -8.08 5.75
N SER A 146 11.78 -8.59 6.65
CA SER A 146 11.60 -10.05 6.74
C SER A 146 10.94 -10.49 5.43
N ALA A 147 11.53 -11.48 4.76
CA ALA A 147 11.00 -12.03 3.53
C ALA A 147 9.64 -12.71 3.79
N ALA A 148 8.56 -11.94 3.76
CA ALA A 148 7.21 -12.47 3.55
C ALA A 148 6.96 -12.47 2.04
N GLY A 149 7.07 -13.65 1.44
CA GLY A 149 6.65 -13.90 0.05
C GLY A 149 7.69 -13.54 -1.01
N ALA A 150 8.77 -14.34 -1.12
CA ALA A 150 9.45 -14.43 -2.41
C ALA A 150 8.42 -14.94 -3.45
N PRO A 151 8.32 -14.35 -4.65
CA PRO A 151 7.46 -14.89 -5.69
C PRO A 151 7.92 -16.31 -6.01
N ARG A 152 6.99 -17.27 -5.95
CA ARG A 152 7.25 -18.64 -6.38
C ARG A 152 7.66 -18.59 -7.86
N PRO A 153 8.84 -19.10 -8.25
CA PRO A 153 9.12 -19.27 -9.66
C PRO A 153 8.07 -20.25 -10.21
N ALA A 154 7.38 -19.83 -11.27
CA ALA A 154 6.56 -20.73 -12.06
C ALA A 154 7.43 -21.93 -12.45
N LEU A 155 6.90 -23.14 -12.22
CA LEU A 155 7.56 -24.40 -12.55
C LEU A 155 7.67 -24.51 -14.08
N GLY A 156 8.67 -23.84 -14.65
CA GLY A 156 9.09 -23.96 -16.03
C GLY A 156 9.84 -25.27 -16.20
N ILE A 157 9.40 -26.05 -17.18
CA ILE A 157 9.90 -27.36 -17.59
C ILE A 157 11.44 -27.38 -17.63
N LEU A 158 12.05 -28.36 -16.95
CA LEU A 158 13.49 -28.62 -16.95
C LEU A 158 14.01 -28.79 -18.38
N GLY A 159 14.65 -27.75 -18.92
CA GLY A 159 15.60 -27.85 -20.02
C GLY A 159 17.00 -28.10 -19.44
N ALA A 160 17.51 -29.32 -19.60
CA ALA A 160 18.86 -29.68 -19.16
C ALA A 160 19.92 -28.85 -19.89
N ALA A 161 20.65 -28.01 -19.16
CA ALA A 161 21.86 -27.36 -19.64
C ALA A 161 23.08 -28.14 -19.13
N LEU A 162 23.76 -28.78 -20.08
CA LEU A 162 24.99 -29.55 -19.91
C LEU A 162 26.14 -28.59 -19.52
N LEU A 163 26.65 -28.71 -18.30
CA LEU A 163 27.83 -27.97 -17.85
C LEU A 163 29.10 -28.71 -18.32
N VAL A 164 29.75 -28.22 -19.37
CA VAL A 164 31.10 -28.67 -19.76
C VAL A 164 32.11 -27.86 -18.96
N VAL A 165 32.71 -28.48 -17.95
CA VAL A 165 33.90 -27.94 -17.25
C VAL A 165 35.12 -28.32 -18.06
N ALA A 166 35.74 -27.36 -18.75
CA ALA A 166 37.06 -27.52 -19.33
C ALA A 166 38.11 -27.05 -18.32
N CYS A 167 38.76 -27.99 -17.64
CA CYS A 167 40.04 -27.77 -16.98
C CYS A 167 41.12 -27.68 -18.06
N VAL A 168 41.88 -26.59 -18.09
CA VAL A 168 43.22 -26.59 -18.69
C VAL A 168 44.14 -25.89 -17.70
N GLY A 169 45.09 -26.65 -17.18
CA GLY A 169 46.15 -26.17 -16.31
C GLY A 169 47.38 -25.69 -17.09
N LEU A 170 48.18 -24.90 -16.39
CA LEU A 170 49.65 -24.82 -16.39
C LEU A 170 50.35 -24.91 -17.74
N TRP A 171 50.92 -23.79 -18.19
CA TRP A 171 52.37 -23.49 -18.12
C TRP A 171 52.56 -22.00 -17.86
#